data_AF-A0A968J3M5-F1
#
_entry.id   AF-A0A968J3M5-F1
#
_cell.length_a   1.000
_cell.length_b   1.000
_cell.length_c   1.000
_cell.angle_alpha   90.00
_cell.angle_beta   90.00
_cell.angle_gamma   90.00
#
_symmetry.space_group_name_H-M   'P 1'
#
loop_
_entity.id
_entity.type
_entity.pdbx_description
1 polymer ?
#
loop_
_entity_poly.entity_id
_entity_poly.type
_entity_poly.pdbx_seq_one_letter_code
_entity_poly.pdbx_strand_id
1 'polypeptide(L)'
;MVNPGLPESPRAVAAAPEGGFYIADQERHQILYLSPEGKLQIWAGTGQPGSQDGPAAEAQFQRPVGLALDRDGSLLVVDQGNHQIRRINRSGQVSTVAGAPLLDLWRENDSAPVFAPLQIWLSPLMAACWSPIVAITASAIFNPRET
;
A
#
# COMPACT_ATOMS: atom_id res chain seq x y z
N MET A 1 14.49 12.04 -24.36
CA MET A 1 14.49 10.65 -24.83
C MET A 1 15.00 9.79 -23.71
N VAL A 2 14.14 8.94 -23.14
CA VAL A 2 14.53 8.01 -22.09
C VAL A 2 15.23 6.83 -22.76
N ASN A 3 16.43 6.46 -22.33
CA ASN A 3 17.13 5.31 -22.89
C ASN A 3 16.55 4.04 -22.26
N PRO A 4 15.77 3.21 -22.99
CA PRO A 4 14.96 2.15 -22.39
C PRO A 4 15.79 1.01 -21.75
N GLY A 5 17.12 1.00 -21.92
CA GLY A 5 18.01 -0.03 -21.38
C GLY A 5 18.89 0.38 -20.19
N LEU A 6 18.86 1.64 -19.74
CA LEU A 6 19.69 2.09 -18.62
C LEU A 6 18.84 2.59 -17.45
N PRO A 7 19.28 2.39 -16.20
CA PRO A 7 18.60 2.98 -15.05
C PRO A 7 18.70 4.51 -15.12
N GLU A 8 17.64 5.21 -14.73
CA GLU A 8 17.58 6.68 -14.82
C GLU A 8 18.13 7.34 -13.56
N SER A 9 17.76 6.80 -12.38
CA SER A 9 18.26 7.28 -11.10
C SER A 9 18.33 6.12 -10.10
N PRO A 10 19.26 5.16 -10.30
CA PRO A 10 19.43 4.05 -9.37
C PRO A 10 19.88 4.60 -8.01
N ARG A 11 19.13 4.26 -6.96
CA ARG A 11 19.30 4.83 -5.61
C ARG A 11 19.79 3.86 -4.56
N ALA A 12 19.37 2.61 -4.66
CA ALA A 12 19.77 1.55 -3.74
C ALA A 12 19.91 0.23 -4.48
N VAL A 13 20.71 -0.66 -3.91
CA VAL A 13 20.93 -2.01 -4.41
C VAL A 13 20.86 -3.00 -3.25
N ALA A 14 20.34 -4.21 -3.51
CA ALA A 14 20.36 -5.33 -2.59
C ALA A 14 20.75 -6.61 -3.35
N ALA A 15 21.58 -7.47 -2.74
CA ALA A 15 21.90 -8.77 -3.35
C ALA A 15 20.64 -9.62 -3.42
N ALA A 16 20.38 -10.25 -4.57
CA ALA A 16 19.23 -11.14 -4.72
C ALA A 16 19.61 -12.58 -4.25
N PRO A 17 18.71 -13.31 -3.57
CA PRO A 17 19.00 -14.67 -3.08
C PRO A 17 19.35 -15.68 -4.19
N GLU A 18 18.80 -15.48 -5.39
CA GLU A 18 19.06 -16.24 -6.61
C GLU A 18 20.39 -15.87 -7.29
N GLY A 19 21.11 -14.88 -6.77
CA GLY A 19 22.28 -14.27 -7.39
C GLY A 19 21.94 -12.97 -8.13
N GLY A 20 22.94 -12.11 -8.34
CA GLY A 20 22.72 -10.80 -8.93
C GLY A 20 22.21 -9.77 -7.91
N PHE A 21 21.51 -8.75 -8.39
CA PHE A 21 21.12 -7.60 -7.56
C PHE A 21 19.75 -7.03 -7.92
N TYR A 22 18.95 -6.70 -6.91
CA TYR A 22 17.81 -5.80 -7.04
C TYR A 22 18.25 -4.35 -6.94
N ILE A 23 17.69 -3.47 -7.76
CA ILE A 23 18.04 -2.06 -7.83
C ILE A 23 16.76 -1.24 -7.75
N ALA A 24 16.69 -0.28 -6.82
CA ALA A 24 15.61 0.69 -6.78
C ALA A 24 15.93 1.83 -7.75
N ASP A 25 15.13 1.98 -8.80
CA ASP A 25 15.24 3.10 -9.72
C ASP A 25 14.16 4.13 -9.40
N GLN A 26 14.62 5.23 -8.83
CA GLN A 26 13.74 6.21 -8.20
C GLN A 26 12.84 6.92 -9.22
N GLU A 27 13.42 7.44 -10.29
CA GLU A 27 12.69 8.25 -11.27
C GLU A 27 11.93 7.38 -12.29
N ARG A 28 12.27 6.08 -12.37
CA ARG A 28 11.46 5.08 -13.09
C ARG A 28 10.33 4.49 -12.25
N HIS A 29 10.27 4.76 -10.96
CA HIS A 29 9.25 4.19 -10.06
C HIS A 29 9.21 2.65 -10.11
N GLN A 30 10.39 2.03 -10.28
CA GLN A 30 10.55 0.61 -10.58
C GLN A 30 11.65 -0.01 -9.73
N ILE A 31 11.51 -1.31 -9.48
CA ILE A 31 12.57 -2.16 -9.00
C ILE A 31 13.09 -2.98 -10.18
N LEU A 32 14.38 -2.88 -10.44
CA LEU A 32 15.07 -3.60 -11.49
C LEU A 32 15.81 -4.81 -10.90
N TYR A 33 16.06 -5.81 -11.73
CA TYR A 33 16.92 -6.93 -11.42
C TYR A 33 18.08 -6.97 -12.41
N LEU A 34 19.29 -7.04 -11.88
CA LEU A 34 20.53 -7.25 -12.60
C LEU A 34 20.99 -8.69 -12.39
N SER A 35 20.97 -9.50 -13.45
CA SER A 35 21.42 -10.88 -13.39
C SER A 35 22.94 -10.99 -13.23
N PRO A 36 23.46 -12.13 -12.73
CA PRO A 36 24.91 -12.37 -12.67
C PRO A 36 25.63 -12.24 -14.02
N GLU A 37 24.92 -12.44 -15.13
CA GLU A 37 25.41 -12.29 -16.51
C GLU A 37 25.41 -10.83 -16.99
N GLY A 38 25.01 -9.89 -16.14
CA GLY A 38 24.97 -8.47 -16.46
C GLY A 38 23.72 -8.01 -17.21
N LYS A 39 22.66 -8.83 -17.27
CA LYS A 39 21.40 -8.46 -17.91
C LYS A 39 20.50 -7.69 -16.95
N LEU A 40 20.13 -6.47 -17.30
CA LEU A 40 19.17 -5.65 -16.56
C LEU A 40 17.75 -5.87 -17.08
N GLN A 41 16.79 -6.03 -16.17
CA GLN A 41 15.37 -6.13 -16.50
C GLN A 41 14.49 -5.52 -15.41
N ILE A 42 13.25 -5.16 -15.77
CA ILE A 42 12.25 -4.72 -14.79
C ILE A 42 11.79 -5.95 -14.01
N TRP A 43 11.83 -5.84 -12.68
CA TRP A 43 11.39 -6.92 -11.79
C TRP A 43 10.03 -6.59 -11.16
N ALA A 44 9.82 -5.35 -10.74
CA ALA A 44 8.55 -4.89 -10.21
C ALA A 44 8.29 -3.41 -10.55
N GLY A 45 7.01 -3.04 -10.67
CA GLY A 45 6.58 -1.68 -10.94
C GLY A 45 6.15 -1.45 -12.39
N THR A 46 4.98 -0.85 -12.59
CA THR A 46 4.50 -0.46 -13.94
C THR A 46 5.27 0.72 -14.55
N GLY A 47 6.04 1.44 -13.72
CA GLY A 47 6.69 2.69 -14.09
C GLY A 47 5.81 3.93 -13.94
N GLN A 48 4.54 3.77 -13.56
CA GLN A 48 3.67 4.88 -13.19
C GLN A 48 3.76 5.14 -11.68
N PRO A 49 3.83 6.41 -11.24
CA PRO A 49 3.80 6.75 -9.83
C PRO A 49 2.43 6.39 -9.23
N GLY A 50 2.44 5.72 -8.08
CA GLY A 50 1.23 5.36 -7.35
C GLY A 50 1.52 4.35 -6.25
N SER A 51 0.50 3.91 -5.53
CA SER A 51 0.64 3.01 -4.37
C SER A 51 -0.12 1.69 -4.51
N GLN A 52 -0.43 1.27 -5.75
CA GLN A 52 -1.17 0.05 -6.00
C GLN A 52 -0.37 -1.19 -5.57
N ASP A 53 -0.96 -1.99 -4.68
CA ASP A 53 -0.51 -3.35 -4.36
C ASP A 53 -1.03 -4.35 -5.41
N GLY A 54 -0.39 -5.52 -5.51
CA GLY A 54 -0.72 -6.47 -6.57
C GLY A 54 0.48 -7.32 -7.00
N PRO A 55 0.32 -8.13 -8.06
CA PRO A 55 1.44 -8.76 -8.74
C PRO A 55 2.52 -7.73 -9.09
N ALA A 56 3.80 -8.12 -9.03
CA ALA A 56 4.94 -7.24 -9.22
C ALA A 56 4.88 -6.44 -10.53
N ALA A 57 4.35 -7.03 -11.60
CA ALA A 57 4.18 -6.39 -12.90
C ALA A 57 3.08 -5.30 -12.93
N GLU A 58 2.13 -5.35 -11.99
CA GLU A 58 0.97 -4.44 -11.91
C GLU A 58 1.08 -3.45 -10.75
N ALA A 59 1.94 -3.74 -9.77
CA ALA A 59 2.18 -2.88 -8.64
C ALA A 59 2.72 -1.51 -9.07
N GLN A 60 2.37 -0.48 -8.31
CA GLN A 60 2.88 0.88 -8.50
C GLN A 60 3.70 1.27 -7.27
N PHE A 61 4.81 1.95 -7.53
CA PHE A 61 5.67 2.58 -6.52
C PHE A 61 5.73 4.07 -6.83
N GLN A 62 6.14 4.88 -5.87
CA GLN A 62 6.41 6.29 -6.07
C GLN A 62 7.78 6.63 -5.50
N ARG A 63 8.78 6.69 -6.39
CA ARG A 63 10.17 7.01 -6.04
C ARG A 63 10.73 6.06 -4.96
N PRO A 64 10.91 4.75 -5.27
CA PRO A 64 11.55 3.83 -4.34
C PRO A 64 13.02 4.21 -4.12
N VAL A 65 13.50 4.13 -2.87
CA VAL A 65 14.84 4.65 -2.51
C VAL A 65 15.71 3.72 -1.69
N GLY A 66 15.13 2.70 -1.07
CA GLY A 66 15.85 1.80 -0.16
C GLY A 66 15.36 0.38 -0.31
N LEU A 67 16.28 -0.58 -0.21
CA LEU A 67 16.03 -2.01 -0.37
C LEU A 67 16.67 -2.78 0.78
N ALA A 68 15.96 -3.79 1.29
CA ALA A 68 16.50 -4.75 2.24
C ALA A 68 15.84 -6.12 2.06
N LEU A 69 16.60 -7.21 2.19
CA LEU A 69 16.03 -8.54 2.22
C LEU A 69 15.56 -8.92 3.62
N ASP A 70 14.40 -9.57 3.68
CA ASP A 70 13.92 -10.26 4.88
C ASP A 70 14.44 -11.71 4.91
N ARG A 71 14.40 -12.34 6.09
CA ARG A 71 14.89 -13.72 6.32
C ARG A 71 14.14 -14.76 5.49
N ASP A 72 12.87 -14.47 5.18
CA ASP A 72 12.03 -15.30 4.32
C ASP A 72 12.32 -15.08 2.82
N GLY A 73 13.34 -14.28 2.48
CA GLY A 73 13.75 -13.94 1.12
C GLY A 73 12.82 -12.96 0.40
N SER A 74 11.91 -12.30 1.09
CA SER A 74 11.14 -11.18 0.54
C SER A 74 12.00 -9.93 0.47
N LEU A 75 11.71 -9.04 -0.48
CA LEU A 75 12.34 -7.73 -0.59
C LEU A 75 11.46 -6.67 0.08
N LEU A 76 12.01 -5.99 1.08
CA LEU A 76 11.45 -4.76 1.63
C LEU A 76 11.93 -3.57 0.79
N VAL A 77 10.99 -2.69 0.45
CA VAL A 77 11.18 -1.52 -0.38
C VAL A 77 10.71 -0.30 0.39
N VAL A 78 11.57 0.71 0.51
CA VAL A 78 11.19 2.04 1.01
C VAL A 78 10.63 2.82 -0.16
N ASP A 79 9.32 2.99 -0.17
CA ASP A 79 8.55 3.69 -1.20
C ASP A 79 8.35 5.15 -0.78
N GLN A 80 9.39 5.97 -1.04
CA GLN A 80 9.57 7.28 -0.40
C GLN A 80 8.40 8.22 -0.68
N GLY A 81 7.99 8.31 -1.93
CA GLY A 81 6.94 9.23 -2.35
C GLY A 81 5.56 8.84 -1.85
N ASN A 82 5.36 7.58 -1.45
CA ASN A 82 4.12 7.11 -0.83
C ASN A 82 4.19 7.08 0.70
N HIS A 83 5.36 7.36 1.30
CA HIS A 83 5.60 7.20 2.74
C HIS A 83 5.30 5.79 3.27
N GLN A 84 5.62 4.77 2.46
CA GLN A 84 5.29 3.38 2.73
C GLN A 84 6.53 2.49 2.78
N ILE A 85 6.45 1.42 3.55
CA ILE A 85 7.33 0.25 3.45
C ILE A 85 6.54 -0.84 2.74
N ARG A 86 7.01 -1.24 1.57
CA ARG A 86 6.38 -2.26 0.73
C ARG A 86 7.18 -3.56 0.84
N ARG A 87 6.51 -4.70 0.72
CA ARG A 87 7.13 -6.02 0.66
C ARG A 87 6.77 -6.69 -0.64
N ILE A 88 7.80 -7.19 -1.34
CA ILE A 88 7.68 -8.06 -2.51
C ILE A 88 8.06 -9.46 -2.04
N ASN A 89 7.09 -10.35 -1.93
CA ASN A 89 7.35 -11.72 -1.50
C ASN A 89 7.96 -12.56 -2.63
N ARG A 90 8.39 -13.80 -2.32
CA ARG A 90 8.96 -14.73 -3.32
C ARG A 90 8.00 -15.16 -4.43
N SER A 91 6.69 -14.99 -4.25
CA SER A 91 5.70 -15.25 -5.31
C SER A 91 5.48 -14.04 -6.22
N GLY A 92 6.25 -12.96 -6.04
CA GLY A 92 6.11 -11.73 -6.81
C GLY A 92 4.87 -10.92 -6.47
N GLN A 93 4.33 -11.06 -5.26
CA GLN A 93 3.21 -10.25 -4.77
C GLN A 93 3.74 -9.08 -3.94
N VAL A 94 3.31 -7.87 -4.31
CA VAL A 94 3.58 -6.63 -3.58
C VAL A 94 2.45 -6.37 -2.58
N SER A 95 2.84 -5.96 -1.38
CA SER A 95 1.94 -5.57 -0.29
C SER A 95 2.53 -4.43 0.53
N THR A 96 1.69 -3.57 1.09
CA THR A 96 2.11 -2.54 2.05
C THR A 96 2.22 -3.13 3.46
N VAL A 97 3.39 -3.02 4.07
CA VAL A 97 3.67 -3.57 5.42
C VAL A 97 3.57 -2.48 6.49
N ALA A 98 3.96 -1.26 6.16
CA ALA A 98 3.86 -0.11 7.06
C ALA A 98 3.71 1.20 6.28
N GLY A 99 3.19 2.21 6.97
CA GLY A 99 2.80 3.48 6.37
C GLY A 99 1.38 3.42 5.81
N ALA A 100 0.78 4.60 5.66
CA ALA A 100 -0.48 4.77 4.98
C ALA A 100 -0.26 5.84 3.91
N PRO A 101 -0.96 5.77 2.76
CA PRO A 101 -1.05 6.95 1.92
C PRO A 101 -1.58 8.07 2.82
N LEU A 102 -0.86 9.20 2.88
CA LEU A 102 -1.33 10.38 3.59
C LEU A 102 -2.64 10.80 2.92
N LEU A 103 -3.75 10.33 3.47
CA LEU A 103 -5.08 10.76 3.09
C LEU A 103 -5.27 12.12 3.76
N ASP A 104 -4.70 13.17 3.17
CA ASP A 104 -4.89 14.59 3.52
C ASP A 104 -4.94 14.92 5.03
N LEU A 105 -4.19 14.24 5.90
CA LEU A 105 -4.18 14.56 7.35
C LEU A 105 -3.49 15.89 7.69
N TRP A 106 -3.04 16.64 6.67
CA TRP A 106 -2.56 18.02 6.78
C TRP A 106 -3.49 19.03 6.09
N ARG A 107 -4.69 18.64 5.64
CA ARG A 107 -5.78 19.61 5.56
C ARG A 107 -6.11 19.97 7.01
N GLU A 108 -5.67 21.15 7.44
CA GLU A 108 -6.11 21.78 8.68
C GLU A 108 -7.64 21.91 8.67
N ASN A 109 -8.34 20.86 9.08
CA ASN A 109 -9.56 20.94 9.86
C ASN A 109 -9.90 19.55 10.42
N ASP A 110 -10.27 19.52 11.69
CA ASP A 110 -10.85 18.40 12.45
C ASP A 110 -9.87 17.51 13.24
N SER A 111 -9.57 18.03 14.44
CA SER A 111 -9.43 17.35 15.73
C SER A 111 -9.80 15.86 15.80
N ALA A 112 -8.85 14.96 15.55
CA ALA A 112 -8.83 13.64 16.20
C ALA A 112 -7.39 13.10 16.26
N PRO A 113 -6.92 12.54 17.41
CA PRO A 113 -5.57 12.01 17.50
C PRO A 113 -5.44 10.69 16.73
N VAL A 114 -4.55 10.69 15.74
CA VAL A 114 -4.20 9.53 14.91
C VAL A 114 -3.14 8.69 15.63
N PHE A 115 -3.59 7.81 16.53
CA PHE A 115 -2.84 6.64 16.96
C PHE A 115 -3.82 5.48 17.12
N ALA A 116 -3.87 4.58 16.13
CA ALA A 116 -4.43 3.25 16.30
C ALA A 116 -3.29 2.22 16.17
N PRO A 117 -2.49 1.97 17.22
CA PRO A 117 -1.64 0.79 17.23
C PRO A 117 -2.47 -0.42 17.68
N LEU A 118 -2.31 -1.53 16.96
CA LEU A 118 -2.69 -2.90 17.36
C LEU A 118 -4.21 -3.13 17.52
N GLN A 119 -4.82 -3.78 16.52
CA GLN A 119 -6.06 -4.52 16.74
C GLN A 119 -5.78 -5.66 17.73
N ILE A 120 -6.15 -5.44 19.00
CA ILE A 120 -6.47 -6.52 19.92
C ILE A 120 -7.87 -7.00 19.55
N TRP A 121 -7.97 -8.30 19.26
CA TRP A 121 -9.20 -9.03 18.97
C TRP A 121 -10.36 -8.64 19.90
N LEU A 122 -11.41 -8.03 19.35
CA LEU A 122 -12.73 -8.00 19.99
C LEU A 122 -13.65 -8.93 19.20
N SER A 123 -14.04 -10.02 19.84
CA SER A 123 -15.08 -10.94 19.39
C SER A 123 -16.39 -10.19 19.05
N PRO A 124 -17.25 -10.72 18.15
CA PRO A 124 -18.49 -10.05 17.79
C PRO A 124 -19.54 -10.33 18.88
N LEU A 125 -19.61 -9.47 19.89
CA LEU A 125 -20.69 -9.53 20.89
C LEU A 125 -21.23 -8.17 21.34
N MET A 126 -20.83 -7.08 20.68
CA MET A 126 -21.43 -5.74 20.87
C MET A 126 -21.54 -5.01 19.53
N ALA A 127 -22.11 -5.65 18.51
CA ALA A 127 -22.65 -4.97 17.34
C ALA A 127 -24.17 -4.80 17.55
N ALA A 128 -24.55 -3.95 18.51
CA ALA A 128 -25.94 -3.58 18.74
C ALA A 128 -25.99 -2.19 19.39
N CYS A 129 -25.98 -1.15 18.55
CA CYS A 129 -26.65 0.13 18.81
C CYS A 129 -26.43 1.09 17.62
N TRP A 130 -26.78 0.65 16.41
CA TRP A 130 -27.20 1.56 15.34
C TRP A 130 -28.51 0.99 14.81
N SER A 131 -29.64 1.56 15.25
CA SER A 131 -30.88 1.46 14.49
C SER A 131 -31.37 2.86 14.12
N PRO A 132 -31.90 3.01 12.90
CA PRO A 132 -32.25 4.30 12.32
C PRO A 132 -33.62 4.77 12.82
N ILE A 133 -33.75 6.05 13.15
CA ILE A 133 -35.04 6.70 13.34
C ILE A 133 -35.13 7.81 12.30
N VAL A 134 -35.90 7.56 11.24
CA VAL A 134 -37.09 8.31 10.77
C VAL A 134 -37.46 7.67 9.43
N ALA A 135 -38.42 6.74 9.45
CA ALA A 135 -39.22 6.38 8.29
C ALA A 135 -40.67 6.76 8.63
N ILE A 136 -41.17 7.78 7.96
CA ILE A 136 -42.57 8.22 8.02
C ILE A 136 -43.40 7.18 7.27
N THR A 137 -44.32 6.51 7.96
CA THR A 137 -45.42 5.78 7.31
C THR A 137 -46.75 6.34 7.80
N ALA A 138 -47.50 6.89 6.85
CA ALA A 138 -48.92 7.17 7.00
C ALA A 138 -49.70 5.85 7.00
N SER A 139 -50.57 5.64 7.99
CA SER A 139 -51.89 5.02 7.83
C SER A 139 -52.69 5.17 9.13
N ALA A 140 -53.92 5.64 8.97
CA ALA A 140 -54.89 5.90 10.01
C ALA A 140 -55.38 4.63 10.73
N ILE A 141 -55.89 4.79 11.96
CA ILE A 141 -57.23 4.37 12.44
C ILE A 141 -57.27 4.47 13.99
N PHE A 142 -58.01 5.49 14.46
CA PHE A 142 -59.06 5.44 15.52
C PHE A 142 -58.73 5.05 16.98
N ASN A 143 -58.82 6.04 17.89
CA ASN A 143 -59.43 5.99 19.24
C ASN A 143 -59.52 7.46 19.75
N PRO A 144 -60.38 7.88 20.72
CA PRO A 144 -60.94 7.09 21.82
C PRO A 144 -62.42 7.32 22.17
N ARG A 145 -62.90 6.39 22.98
CA ARG A 145 -64.12 6.48 23.80
C ARG A 145 -64.09 7.74 24.67
N GLU A 146 -65.17 8.51 24.64
CA GLU A 146 -65.63 9.31 25.78
C GLU A 146 -66.90 8.65 26.35
N THR A 147 -67.08 8.87 27.65
CA THR A 147 -68.13 8.34 28.55
C THR A 147 -69.55 8.55 28.07
#